data_AF-A0A2E7CLP5-F1
#
_entry.id   AF-A0A2E7CLP5-F1
#
_cell.length_a   1.000
_cell.length_b   1.000
_cell.length_c   1.000
_cell.angle_alpha   90.00
_cell.angle_beta   90.00
_cell.angle_gamma   90.00
#
_symmetry.space_group_name_H-M   'P 1'
#
loop_
_entity.id
_entity.type
_entity.pdbx_description
1 polymer ?
#
loop_
_entity_poly.entity_id
_entity_poly.type
_entity_poly.pdbx_seq_one_letter_code
_entity_poly.pdbx_strand_id
1 'polypeptide(L)'
;MKKVGPMFFCLLLGGCFSGEETSQPEQPAIEVEYSKSLLQQSWPVRLAKAEQRQVFEGSEGWINYYNKDYSAALSNLQGSAQARVHLELSALYRQAALMHAYATEHIYGPPKNDIPLSEALYFRGAARSFLGRTEEAQADLKQFLIKVPEQEKNNSADRNKMRSQAQQWLDFQSTSELALSGFFFTQEESKPGMTPQIDGPQHYLITDKKETLPDSAPITISASEGTSLYLRAHWHQKAAQQLLGPQEQWLLDAWLLPWSVPIDSFAQAGEEQPADFTLSDDWLFLGYHLVPADVVFLAELATWKEWKKTEEWTDDVRGYNESKLKAHIERFKSTSLLAAALAPALEVRNISTGSSEDEAKEEKRLLLVPDILLELASKLKEDSFAQMKEQSTQVEPIFQTFSSFSEIALLRAGMLVAEVNGQYRDAGIIRLNINDIVDGPTKDPLFHISMGAWDVGNKYTMRAQDFIHSYSEQSPALEIARIPLDKLHIRLGRETATSGPAH
;
A
#
# COMPACT_ATOMS: atom_id res chain seq x y z
N MET A 1 -35.17 -17.32 18.84
CA MET A 1 -35.99 -16.30 18.16
C MET A 1 -35.62 -14.92 18.69
N LYS A 2 -34.67 -14.23 18.05
CA LYS A 2 -34.24 -12.87 18.42
C LYS A 2 -34.93 -11.88 17.48
N LYS A 3 -35.54 -10.84 18.06
CA LYS A 3 -36.37 -9.83 17.39
C LYS A 3 -35.52 -8.88 16.55
N VAL A 4 -35.92 -8.68 15.30
CA VAL A 4 -35.41 -7.64 14.40
C VAL A 4 -36.16 -6.34 14.69
N GLY A 5 -35.42 -5.23 14.90
CA GLY A 5 -35.98 -3.88 15.07
C GLY A 5 -36.23 -3.19 13.72
N PRO A 6 -37.13 -2.21 13.64
CA PRO A 6 -37.59 -1.63 12.38
C PRO A 6 -36.57 -0.63 11.79
N MET A 7 -36.38 -0.73 10.48
CA MET A 7 -35.57 0.15 9.63
C MET A 7 -36.36 1.44 9.35
N PHE A 8 -35.75 2.60 9.63
CA PHE A 8 -36.33 3.92 9.44
C PHE A 8 -36.22 4.33 7.96
N PHE A 9 -37.35 4.57 7.30
CA PHE A 9 -37.45 5.04 5.92
C PHE A 9 -37.56 6.58 5.93
N CYS A 10 -36.55 7.31 5.44
CA CYS A 10 -36.68 8.74 5.21
C CYS A 10 -37.18 9.00 3.78
N LEU A 11 -38.41 9.51 3.67
CA LEU A 11 -38.95 10.13 2.47
C LEU A 11 -38.24 11.47 2.23
N LEU A 12 -37.53 11.60 1.11
CA LEU A 12 -37.11 12.91 0.58
C LEU A 12 -38.22 13.47 -0.32
N LEU A 13 -38.73 14.64 0.06
CA LEU A 13 -39.69 15.43 -0.70
C LEU A 13 -38.99 16.10 -1.89
N GLY A 14 -39.49 15.84 -3.11
CA GLY A 14 -39.03 16.48 -4.34
C GLY A 14 -39.50 17.92 -4.46
N GLY A 15 -38.55 18.85 -4.61
CA GLY A 15 -38.80 20.21 -5.08
C GLY A 15 -38.74 20.25 -6.61
N CYS A 16 -39.84 20.69 -7.24
CA CYS A 16 -39.87 20.98 -8.68
C CYS A 16 -39.04 22.24 -8.98
N PHE A 17 -37.89 22.06 -9.63
CA PHE A 17 -37.16 23.15 -10.27
C PHE A 17 -37.35 23.02 -11.79
N SER A 18 -38.18 23.90 -12.37
CA SER A 18 -38.29 24.07 -13.82
C SER A 18 -37.21 25.06 -14.28
N GLY A 19 -36.01 24.53 -14.55
CA GLY A 19 -34.96 25.24 -15.26
C GLY A 19 -34.86 24.72 -16.68
N GLU A 20 -34.84 25.60 -17.67
CA GLU A 20 -34.56 25.26 -19.06
C GLU A 20 -33.21 24.51 -19.15
N GLU A 21 -33.26 23.25 -19.56
CA GLU A 21 -32.08 22.46 -19.87
C GLU A 21 -31.41 23.05 -21.12
N THR A 22 -30.42 23.92 -20.92
CA THR A 22 -29.36 24.12 -21.90
C THR A 22 -28.67 22.78 -22.11
N SER A 23 -29.05 22.07 -23.17
CA SER A 23 -28.44 20.85 -23.65
C SER A 23 -26.92 21.07 -23.79
N GLN A 24 -26.16 20.54 -22.83
CA GLN A 24 -24.72 20.45 -22.96
C GLN A 24 -24.40 19.58 -24.19
N PRO A 25 -23.38 19.93 -24.99
CA PRO A 25 -22.96 19.08 -26.09
C PRO A 25 -22.58 17.69 -25.53
N GLU A 26 -23.21 16.64 -26.04
CA GLU A 26 -22.85 15.24 -25.72
C GLU A 26 -21.36 15.06 -25.97
N GLN A 27 -20.58 14.84 -24.92
CA GLN A 27 -19.20 14.41 -25.06
C GLN A 27 -19.19 13.05 -25.76
N PRO A 28 -18.28 12.82 -26.73
CA PRO A 28 -18.18 11.54 -27.40
C PRO A 28 -17.90 10.44 -26.38
N ALA A 29 -18.69 9.36 -26.40
CA ALA A 29 -18.49 8.23 -25.51
C ALA A 29 -17.08 7.65 -25.69
N ILE A 30 -16.36 7.46 -24.58
CA ILE A 30 -15.03 6.84 -24.61
C ILE A 30 -15.18 5.36 -24.99
N GLU A 31 -14.51 4.95 -26.06
CA GLU A 31 -14.52 3.57 -26.54
C GLU A 31 -13.54 2.72 -25.71
N VAL A 32 -14.01 1.57 -25.21
CA VAL A 32 -13.21 0.61 -24.44
C VAL A 32 -12.49 -0.38 -25.37
N GLU A 33 -11.22 -0.67 -25.09
CA GLU A 33 -10.37 -1.52 -25.94
C GLU A 33 -10.45 -3.03 -25.62
N TYR A 34 -11.09 -3.45 -24.52
CA TYR A 34 -11.13 -4.87 -24.14
C TYR A 34 -12.21 -5.66 -24.89
N SER A 35 -11.90 -6.93 -25.19
CA SER A 35 -12.87 -7.85 -25.80
C SER A 35 -13.91 -8.36 -24.80
N LYS A 36 -15.13 -8.63 -25.28
CA LYS A 36 -16.17 -9.31 -24.49
C LYS A 36 -15.67 -10.63 -23.90
N SER A 37 -14.90 -11.41 -24.67
CA SER A 37 -14.30 -12.67 -24.20
C SER A 37 -13.33 -12.49 -23.03
N LEU A 38 -12.58 -11.39 -23.00
CA LEU A 38 -11.66 -11.10 -21.90
C LEU A 38 -12.43 -10.68 -20.65
N LEU A 39 -13.46 -9.84 -20.79
CA LEU A 39 -14.35 -9.47 -19.70
C LEU A 39 -15.06 -10.69 -19.09
N GLN A 40 -15.51 -11.63 -19.93
CA GLN A 40 -16.13 -12.89 -19.48
C GLN A 40 -15.19 -13.81 -18.71
N GLN A 41 -13.88 -13.64 -18.89
CA GLN A 41 -12.87 -14.33 -18.09
C GLN A 41 -12.62 -13.64 -16.76
N SER A 42 -13.11 -12.44 -16.48
CA SER A 42 -12.89 -11.81 -15.19
C SER A 42 -13.58 -12.57 -14.05
N TRP A 43 -12.96 -12.67 -12.87
CA TRP A 43 -13.59 -13.34 -11.73
C TRP A 43 -14.96 -12.76 -11.35
N PRO A 44 -15.23 -11.43 -11.41
CA PRO A 44 -16.55 -10.89 -11.09
C PRO A 44 -17.63 -11.49 -11.99
N VAL A 45 -17.33 -11.62 -13.29
CA VAL A 45 -18.26 -12.16 -14.28
C VAL A 45 -18.40 -13.67 -14.15
N ARG A 46 -17.29 -14.42 -14.05
CA ARG A 46 -17.32 -15.88 -13.88
C ARG A 46 -18.14 -16.27 -12.66
N LEU A 47 -17.78 -15.70 -11.51
CA LEU A 47 -18.41 -15.99 -10.23
C LEU A 47 -19.82 -15.41 -10.10
N ALA A 48 -20.41 -14.78 -11.12
CA ALA A 48 -21.82 -14.44 -11.14
C ALA A 48 -22.73 -15.68 -11.21
N LYS A 49 -22.22 -16.81 -11.71
CA LYS A 49 -22.92 -18.10 -11.69
C LYS A 49 -22.85 -18.72 -10.31
N ALA A 50 -24.01 -19.03 -9.72
CA ALA A 50 -24.11 -19.58 -8.37
C ALA A 50 -23.28 -20.87 -8.18
N GLU A 51 -23.22 -21.72 -9.20
CA GLU A 51 -22.47 -22.98 -9.15
C GLU A 51 -20.96 -22.77 -9.02
N GLN A 52 -20.43 -21.68 -9.59
CA GLN A 52 -19.03 -21.33 -9.47
C GLN A 52 -18.73 -20.64 -8.13
N ARG A 53 -19.71 -19.90 -7.60
CA ARG A 53 -19.58 -19.16 -6.35
C ARG A 53 -19.75 -20.05 -5.10
N GLN A 54 -20.39 -21.20 -5.24
CA GLN A 54 -20.71 -22.13 -4.15
C GLN A 54 -19.49 -22.57 -3.31
N VAL A 55 -18.28 -22.63 -3.90
CA VAL A 55 -17.07 -23.00 -3.15
C VAL A 55 -16.63 -21.91 -2.16
N PHE A 56 -17.05 -20.66 -2.38
CA PHE A 56 -16.80 -19.53 -1.50
C PHE A 56 -17.96 -19.31 -0.53
N GLU A 57 -19.18 -19.48 -1.02
CA GLU A 57 -20.40 -19.32 -0.21
C GLU A 57 -20.53 -20.44 0.83
N GLY A 58 -20.48 -20.06 2.11
CA GLY A 58 -20.59 -21.01 3.23
C GLY A 58 -19.25 -21.55 3.75
N SER A 59 -18.13 -21.22 3.09
CA SER A 59 -16.80 -21.43 3.66
C SER A 59 -16.55 -20.40 4.76
N GLU A 60 -16.35 -20.86 6.00
CA GLU A 60 -16.06 -19.98 7.14
C GLU A 60 -14.84 -19.09 6.89
N GLY A 61 -13.79 -19.63 6.25
CA GLY A 61 -12.60 -18.87 5.89
C GLY A 61 -12.89 -17.73 4.92
N TRP A 62 -13.69 -17.97 3.88
CA TRP A 62 -14.07 -16.94 2.91
C TRP A 62 -15.06 -15.91 3.47
N ILE A 63 -15.95 -16.32 4.36
CA ILE A 63 -16.84 -15.40 5.09
C ILE A 63 -16.00 -14.44 5.97
N ASN A 64 -15.03 -14.97 6.71
CA ASN A 64 -14.13 -14.15 7.52
C ASN A 64 -13.30 -13.20 6.64
N TYR A 65 -12.79 -13.70 5.51
CA TYR A 65 -12.05 -12.89 4.54
C TYR A 65 -12.90 -11.76 3.93
N TYR A 66 -14.15 -12.04 3.55
CA TYR A 66 -15.10 -11.05 3.06
C TYR A 66 -15.34 -9.93 4.08
N ASN A 67 -15.41 -10.29 5.36
CA ASN A 67 -15.55 -9.35 6.49
C ASN A 67 -14.23 -8.68 6.92
N LYS A 68 -13.12 -8.98 6.25
CA LYS A 68 -11.77 -8.49 6.55
C LYS A 68 -11.21 -8.94 7.91
N ASP A 69 -11.78 -10.00 8.50
CA ASP A 69 -11.18 -10.66 9.66
C ASP A 69 -10.08 -11.62 9.20
N TYR A 70 -8.90 -11.07 8.91
CA TYR A 70 -7.76 -11.84 8.43
C TYR A 70 -7.26 -12.86 9.43
N SER A 71 -7.39 -12.61 10.74
CA SER A 71 -6.99 -13.58 11.76
C SER A 71 -7.87 -14.81 11.70
N ALA A 72 -9.19 -14.64 11.68
CA ALA A 72 -10.12 -15.76 11.57
C ALA A 72 -10.09 -16.42 10.18
N ALA A 73 -9.83 -15.65 9.12
CA ALA A 73 -9.66 -16.19 7.77
C ALA A 73 -8.42 -17.10 7.69
N LEU A 74 -7.28 -16.67 8.24
CA LEU A 74 -6.06 -17.47 8.27
C LEU A 74 -6.25 -18.83 8.93
N SER A 75 -6.98 -18.89 10.04
CA SER A 75 -7.20 -20.15 10.76
C SER A 75 -8.18 -21.10 10.06
N ASN A 76 -9.00 -20.59 9.13
CA ASN A 76 -10.08 -21.36 8.48
C ASN A 76 -9.86 -21.63 6.98
N LEU A 77 -8.95 -20.90 6.33
CA LEU A 77 -8.54 -21.17 4.95
C LEU A 77 -7.38 -22.18 4.90
N GLN A 78 -7.18 -22.80 3.74
CA GLN A 78 -6.09 -23.75 3.48
C GLN A 78 -5.46 -23.50 2.11
N GLY A 79 -4.28 -24.09 1.87
CA GLY A 79 -3.61 -24.06 0.56
C GLY A 79 -3.39 -22.64 0.02
N SER A 80 -3.64 -22.46 -1.28
CA SER A 80 -3.43 -21.18 -1.97
C SER A 80 -4.25 -20.02 -1.39
N ALA A 81 -5.47 -20.27 -0.93
CA ALA A 81 -6.30 -19.24 -0.27
C ALA A 81 -5.65 -18.73 1.03
N GLN A 82 -5.13 -19.64 1.86
CA GLN A 82 -4.42 -19.26 3.08
C GLN A 82 -3.09 -18.55 2.76
N ALA A 83 -2.37 -19.02 1.74
CA ALA A 83 -1.13 -18.40 1.28
C ALA A 83 -1.36 -16.95 0.83
N ARG A 84 -2.44 -16.70 0.07
CA ARG A 84 -2.85 -15.35 -0.32
C ARG A 84 -3.08 -14.44 0.87
N VAL A 85 -3.82 -14.89 1.90
CA VAL A 85 -4.05 -14.05 3.10
C VAL A 85 -2.74 -13.74 3.83
N HIS A 86 -1.81 -14.72 3.91
CA HIS A 86 -0.47 -14.44 4.40
C HIS A 86 0.25 -13.37 3.54
N LEU A 87 0.16 -13.43 2.21
CA LEU A 87 0.77 -12.41 1.34
C LEU A 87 0.11 -11.02 1.47
N GLU A 88 -1.21 -10.95 1.67
CA GLU A 88 -1.90 -9.69 1.94
C GLU A 88 -1.47 -9.08 3.28
N LEU A 89 -1.36 -9.88 4.35
CA LEU A 89 -0.83 -9.42 5.64
C LEU A 89 0.65 -9.01 5.53
N SER A 90 1.41 -9.74 4.72
CA SER A 90 2.80 -9.43 4.42
C SER A 90 2.94 -8.05 3.75
N ALA A 91 2.12 -7.78 2.73
CA ALA A 91 2.05 -6.47 2.10
C ALA A 91 1.53 -5.38 3.07
N LEU A 92 0.52 -5.69 3.89
CA LEU A 92 -0.08 -4.76 4.85
C LEU A 92 0.96 -4.25 5.84
N TYR A 93 1.75 -5.17 6.41
CA TYR A 93 2.79 -4.81 7.38
C TYR A 93 3.98 -4.10 6.73
N ARG A 94 4.31 -4.37 5.46
CA ARG A 94 5.27 -3.56 4.69
C ARG A 94 4.82 -2.11 4.56
N GLN A 95 3.57 -1.90 4.15
CA GLN A 95 3.02 -0.56 3.99
C GLN A 95 2.91 0.17 5.34
N ALA A 96 2.59 -0.55 6.43
CA ALA A 96 2.62 0.01 7.79
C ALA A 96 4.04 0.40 8.22
N ALA A 97 5.06 -0.41 7.89
CA ALA A 97 6.47 -0.09 8.16
C ALA A 97 6.92 1.15 7.36
N LEU A 98 6.50 1.27 6.10
CA LEU A 98 6.78 2.44 5.26
C LEU A 98 6.14 3.72 5.83
N MET A 99 4.87 3.63 6.24
CA MET A 99 4.17 4.74 6.91
C MET A 99 4.88 5.15 8.20
N HIS A 100 5.28 4.18 9.02
CA HIS A 100 6.08 4.42 10.23
C HIS A 100 7.39 5.15 9.90
N ALA A 101 8.10 4.68 8.86
CA ALA A 101 9.36 5.26 8.43
C ALA A 101 9.21 6.72 7.96
N TYR A 102 8.19 7.03 7.15
CA TYR A 102 7.89 8.41 6.78
C TYR A 102 7.58 9.29 7.99
N ALA A 103 6.75 8.80 8.92
CA ALA A 103 6.44 9.55 10.13
C ALA A 103 7.71 9.86 10.94
N THR A 104 8.55 8.84 11.12
CA THR A 104 9.83 8.92 11.85
C THR A 104 10.80 9.89 11.19
N GLU A 105 10.94 9.87 9.87
CA GLU A 105 11.78 10.81 9.12
C GLU A 105 11.27 12.25 9.27
N HIS A 106 9.96 12.50 9.25
CA HIS A 106 9.43 13.85 9.50
C HIS A 106 9.64 14.32 10.95
N ILE A 107 9.64 13.41 11.94
CA ILE A 107 9.83 13.74 13.36
C ILE A 107 11.29 13.96 13.73
N TYR A 108 12.21 13.12 13.23
CA TYR A 108 13.62 13.12 13.63
C TYR A 108 14.59 13.50 12.50
N GLY A 109 14.09 13.70 11.28
CA GLY A 109 14.81 14.32 10.19
C GLY A 109 15.34 15.70 10.59
N PRO A 110 16.38 16.20 9.89
CA PRO A 110 17.20 17.32 10.35
C PRO A 110 16.33 18.53 10.77
N PRO A 111 16.24 18.85 12.08
CA PRO A 111 15.73 20.15 12.47
C PRO A 111 16.77 21.20 12.07
N LYS A 112 16.34 22.37 11.61
CA LYS A 112 17.26 23.46 11.22
C LYS A 112 18.22 23.89 12.34
N ASN A 113 17.98 23.55 13.62
CA ASN A 113 18.73 24.12 14.75
C ASN A 113 18.97 23.21 16.00
N ASP A 114 18.60 21.94 16.03
CA ASP A 114 18.77 21.09 17.25
C ASP A 114 19.70 19.89 17.02
N ILE A 115 20.61 19.65 17.98
CA ILE A 115 21.42 18.43 18.02
C ILE A 115 20.49 17.26 18.34
N PRO A 116 20.33 16.25 17.45
CA PRO A 116 19.45 15.14 17.74
C PRO A 116 19.96 14.36 18.97
N LEU A 117 19.02 13.98 19.84
CA LEU A 117 19.24 12.95 20.87
C LEU A 117 19.91 11.75 20.20
N SER A 118 20.86 11.09 20.88
CA SER A 118 21.55 9.90 20.35
C SER A 118 20.57 8.88 19.79
N GLU A 119 19.49 8.60 20.51
CA GLU A 119 18.45 7.65 20.16
C GLU A 119 17.63 8.06 18.92
N ALA A 120 17.56 9.36 18.61
CA ALA A 120 16.93 9.82 17.37
C ALA A 120 17.75 9.39 16.14
N LEU A 121 19.08 9.29 16.25
CA LEU A 121 19.93 8.73 15.19
C LEU A 121 19.59 7.26 14.92
N TYR A 122 19.31 6.47 15.97
CA TYR A 122 18.89 5.08 15.80
C TYR A 122 17.57 4.98 15.02
N PHE A 123 16.51 5.67 15.46
CA PHE A 123 15.21 5.57 14.79
C PHE A 123 15.25 6.12 13.36
N ARG A 124 15.96 7.23 13.16
CA ARG A 124 16.13 7.81 11.83
C ARG A 124 16.90 6.87 10.92
N GLY A 125 17.98 6.26 11.41
CA GLY A 125 18.74 5.25 10.69
C GLY A 125 17.88 4.06 10.25
N ALA A 126 17.08 3.50 11.16
CA ALA A 126 16.14 2.41 10.84
C ALA A 126 15.06 2.84 9.83
N ALA A 127 14.45 4.02 10.00
CA ALA A 127 13.47 4.57 9.06
C ALA A 127 14.06 4.77 7.66
N ARG A 128 15.26 5.35 7.57
CA ARG A 128 15.97 5.58 6.31
C ARG A 128 16.34 4.29 5.58
N SER A 129 16.61 3.20 6.31
CA SER A 129 16.73 1.88 5.72
C SER A 129 15.46 1.49 4.96
N PHE A 130 14.28 1.62 5.59
CA PHE A 130 13.00 1.33 4.92
C PHE A 130 12.72 2.22 3.72
N LEU A 131 13.17 3.48 3.78
CA LEU A 131 13.03 4.46 2.70
C LEU A 131 14.07 4.28 1.59
N GLY A 132 14.94 3.26 1.66
CA GLY A 132 15.96 3.00 0.63
C GLY A 132 17.12 4.00 0.65
N ARG A 133 17.25 4.81 1.71
CA ARG A 133 18.31 5.80 1.89
C ARG A 133 19.51 5.18 2.59
N THR A 134 20.08 4.14 1.98
CA THR A 134 21.08 3.26 2.60
C THR A 134 22.29 4.02 3.16
N GLU A 135 22.84 4.99 2.42
CA GLU A 135 24.02 5.75 2.86
C GLU A 135 23.74 6.62 4.09
N GLU A 136 22.62 7.35 4.08
CA GLU A 136 22.18 8.17 5.21
C GLU A 136 21.84 7.29 6.43
N ALA A 137 21.19 6.15 6.20
CA ALA A 137 20.89 5.18 7.24
C ALA A 137 22.18 4.66 7.91
N GLN A 138 23.20 4.30 7.12
CA GLN A 138 24.51 3.89 7.64
C GLN A 138 25.17 4.98 8.46
N ALA A 139 25.13 6.22 7.98
CA ALA A 139 25.73 7.35 8.68
C ALA A 139 25.10 7.54 10.06
N ASP A 140 23.77 7.53 10.13
CA ASP A 140 23.03 7.69 11.38
C ASP A 140 23.29 6.54 12.37
N LEU A 141 23.24 5.29 11.91
CA LEU A 141 23.47 4.12 12.77
C LEU A 141 24.91 4.04 13.29
N LYS A 142 25.91 4.36 12.46
CA LYS A 142 27.32 4.44 12.89
C LYS A 142 27.50 5.56 13.91
N GLN A 143 26.90 6.73 13.68
CA GLN A 143 26.99 7.84 14.62
C GLN A 143 26.31 7.51 15.96
N PHE A 144 25.19 6.79 15.95
CA PHE A 144 24.54 6.27 17.15
C PHE A 144 25.48 5.35 17.95
N LEU A 145 26.12 4.38 17.29
CA LEU A 145 27.04 3.43 17.94
C LEU A 145 28.29 4.11 18.55
N ILE A 146 28.73 5.23 17.97
CA ILE A 146 29.81 6.08 18.53
C ILE A 146 29.32 6.81 19.78
N LYS A 147 28.12 7.40 19.73
CA LYS A 147 27.57 8.22 20.83
C LYS A 147 27.13 7.41 22.05
N VAL A 148 26.76 6.15 21.88
CA VAL A 148 26.26 5.30 22.97
C VAL A 148 27.17 4.07 23.08
N PRO A 149 28.40 4.15 23.60
CA PRO A 149 29.37 3.05 23.57
C PRO A 149 28.98 1.86 24.48
N GLU A 150 29.51 0.68 24.17
CA GLU A 150 29.19 -0.59 24.88
C GLU A 150 29.57 -0.61 26.36
N GLN A 151 30.62 0.12 26.74
CA GLN A 151 31.22 0.07 28.08
C GLN A 151 30.64 1.10 29.07
N GLU A 152 29.60 1.85 28.70
CA GLU A 152 28.94 2.76 29.63
C GLU A 152 28.13 1.96 30.67
N LYS A 153 28.66 1.88 31.90
CA LYS A 153 28.05 1.21 33.06
C LYS A 153 26.63 1.68 33.39
N ASN A 154 26.19 2.81 32.82
CA ASN A 154 24.90 3.44 33.08
C ASN A 154 23.91 3.32 31.90
N ASN A 155 24.22 2.53 30.86
CA ASN A 155 23.28 2.34 29.76
C ASN A 155 22.04 1.55 30.22
N SER A 156 20.86 2.05 29.86
CA SER A 156 19.61 1.34 30.07
C SER A 156 19.56 0.05 29.22
N ALA A 157 18.74 -0.91 29.63
CA ALA A 157 18.48 -2.13 28.85
C ALA A 157 18.04 -1.80 27.41
N ASP A 158 17.22 -0.75 27.26
CA ASP A 158 16.75 -0.25 25.96
C ASP A 158 17.90 0.22 25.05
N ARG A 159 18.89 0.95 25.60
CA ARG A 159 20.05 1.41 24.82
C ARG A 159 20.93 0.26 24.36
N ASN A 160 21.20 -0.71 25.22
CA ASN A 160 21.99 -1.89 24.84
C ASN A 160 21.29 -2.70 23.74
N LYS A 161 19.96 -2.77 23.80
CA LYS A 161 19.14 -3.41 22.79
C LYS A 161 19.15 -2.65 21.46
N MET A 162 18.96 -1.32 21.48
CA MET A 162 19.11 -0.49 20.29
C MET A 162 20.50 -0.63 19.67
N ARG A 163 21.59 -0.73 20.45
CA ARG A 163 22.94 -0.98 19.92
C ARG A 163 23.02 -2.29 19.15
N SER A 164 22.52 -3.38 19.74
CA SER A 164 22.50 -4.69 19.08
C SER A 164 21.71 -4.65 17.77
N GLN A 165 20.55 -3.98 17.79
CA GLN A 165 19.70 -3.81 16.61
C GLN A 165 20.33 -2.91 15.55
N ALA A 166 21.04 -1.85 15.96
CA ALA A 166 21.76 -0.96 15.05
C ALA A 166 22.88 -1.70 14.31
N GLN A 167 23.59 -2.59 14.99
CA GLN A 167 24.58 -3.44 14.35
C GLN A 167 23.93 -4.39 13.33
N GLN A 168 22.82 -5.03 13.69
CA GLN A 168 22.07 -5.90 12.77
C GLN A 168 21.59 -5.15 11.52
N TRP A 169 21.16 -3.90 11.66
CA TRP A 169 20.80 -3.05 10.53
C TRP A 169 22.00 -2.74 9.61
N LEU A 170 23.16 -2.45 10.19
CA LEU A 170 24.39 -2.22 9.42
C LEU A 170 24.83 -3.50 8.69
N ASP A 171 24.71 -4.66 9.34
CA ASP A 171 25.04 -5.96 8.76
C ASP A 171 24.07 -6.29 7.61
N PHE A 172 22.76 -6.09 7.82
CA PHE A 172 21.73 -6.29 6.80
C PHE A 172 22.00 -5.53 5.51
N GLN A 173 22.42 -4.27 5.61
CA GLN A 173 22.73 -3.44 4.43
C GLN A 173 23.94 -3.95 3.65
N SER A 174 24.73 -4.87 4.21
CA SER A 174 25.85 -5.52 3.54
C SER A 174 25.52 -6.92 3.00
N THR A 175 24.57 -7.64 3.62
CA THR A 175 24.24 -9.03 3.28
C THR A 175 22.91 -9.20 2.56
N SER A 176 22.03 -8.18 2.57
CA SER A 176 20.63 -8.24 2.13
C SER A 176 19.77 -9.29 2.89
N GLU A 177 20.22 -9.78 4.05
CA GLU A 177 19.48 -10.71 4.90
C GLU A 177 19.41 -10.19 6.35
N LEU A 178 18.21 -9.84 6.81
CA LEU A 178 18.01 -9.34 8.17
C LEU A 178 17.78 -10.56 9.06
N ALA A 179 18.70 -10.80 9.99
CA ALA A 179 18.52 -11.87 10.96
C ALA A 179 17.23 -11.61 11.78
N LEU A 180 16.35 -12.61 11.85
CA LEU A 180 15.13 -12.54 12.67
C LEU A 180 15.48 -12.55 14.18
N SER A 181 16.60 -13.18 14.53
CA SER A 181 17.09 -13.33 15.89
C SER A 181 17.67 -12.02 16.43
N GLY A 182 16.98 -11.41 17.40
CA GLY A 182 17.43 -10.18 18.07
C GLY A 182 16.39 -9.05 18.15
N PHE A 183 15.32 -9.11 17.35
CA PHE A 183 14.28 -8.08 17.27
C PHE A 183 12.96 -8.49 17.94
N PHE A 184 12.96 -8.68 19.28
CA PHE A 184 11.75 -9.00 20.10
C PHE A 184 10.87 -10.17 19.59
N PHE A 185 11.38 -10.97 18.65
CA PHE A 185 10.64 -12.05 18.02
C PHE A 185 10.87 -13.33 18.83
N THR A 186 9.81 -13.94 19.32
CA THR A 186 9.91 -15.18 20.13
C THR A 186 9.61 -16.45 19.35
N GLN A 187 8.92 -16.34 18.21
CA GLN A 187 8.67 -17.45 17.29
C GLN A 187 9.44 -17.26 15.99
N GLU A 188 10.65 -17.81 15.93
CA GLU A 188 11.49 -17.71 14.73
C GLU A 188 10.99 -18.58 13.56
N GLU A 189 10.27 -19.67 13.85
CA GLU A 189 9.70 -20.54 12.82
C GLU A 189 8.33 -20.03 12.34
N SER A 190 8.24 -19.74 11.04
CA SER A 190 6.96 -19.43 10.40
C SER A 190 6.06 -20.67 10.30
N LYS A 191 4.79 -20.51 10.70
CA LYS A 191 3.77 -21.57 10.68
C LYS A 191 2.50 -21.10 9.97
N PRO A 192 2.05 -21.79 8.90
CA PRO A 192 0.81 -21.48 8.22
C PRO A 192 -0.39 -21.42 9.15
N GLY A 193 -1.32 -20.51 8.88
CA GLY A 193 -2.57 -20.35 9.63
C GLY A 193 -2.47 -19.69 10.99
N MET A 194 -1.27 -19.23 11.37
CA MET A 194 -1.01 -18.50 12.59
C MET A 194 -0.53 -17.08 12.32
N THR A 195 -0.59 -16.24 13.35
CA THR A 195 0.07 -14.93 13.39
C THR A 195 1.30 -15.01 14.29
N PRO A 196 2.40 -14.30 13.97
CA PRO A 196 3.60 -14.35 14.79
C PRO A 196 3.36 -13.68 16.15
N GLN A 197 3.76 -14.36 17.22
CA GLN A 197 3.83 -13.77 18.54
C GLN A 197 5.10 -12.91 18.68
N ILE A 198 4.92 -11.68 19.18
CA ILE A 198 6.01 -10.77 19.51
C ILE A 198 5.81 -10.36 20.96
N ASP A 199 6.89 -10.34 21.73
CA ASP A 199 6.87 -9.95 23.13
C ASP A 199 6.61 -8.45 23.26
N GLY A 200 5.32 -8.10 23.33
CA GLY A 200 4.82 -6.77 23.63
C GLY A 200 4.94 -5.75 22.50
N PRO A 201 4.23 -4.61 22.63
CA PRO A 201 4.40 -3.49 21.71
C PRO A 201 5.84 -2.97 21.82
N GLN A 202 6.55 -2.85 20.69
CA GLN A 202 7.89 -2.29 20.67
C GLN A 202 7.81 -0.78 20.96
N HIS A 203 7.95 -0.44 22.24
CA HIS A 203 8.06 0.94 22.69
C HIS A 203 9.32 1.08 23.54
N TYR A 204 10.07 2.13 23.28
CA TYR A 204 11.25 2.52 24.03
C TYR A 204 10.88 3.73 24.87
N LEU A 205 11.32 3.73 26.13
CA LEU A 205 11.16 4.87 27.02
C LEU A 205 12.48 5.64 27.07
N ILE A 206 12.54 6.74 26.34
CA ILE A 206 13.75 7.56 26.27
C ILE A 206 13.61 8.69 27.26
N THR A 207 14.55 8.77 28.18
CA THR A 207 14.61 9.89 29.12
C THR A 207 15.45 11.00 28.49
N ASP A 208 14.80 12.07 28.04
CA ASP A 208 15.49 13.29 27.64
C ASP A 208 15.87 14.06 28.91
N LYS A 209 17.17 13.99 29.23
CA LYS A 209 17.80 14.96 30.13
C LYS A 209 18.30 16.08 29.22
N LYS A 210 17.52 17.14 29.04
CA LYS A 210 18.04 18.34 28.36
C LYS A 210 19.33 18.77 29.06
N GLU A 211 20.48 18.56 28.43
CA GLU A 211 21.78 19.05 28.93
C GLU A 211 21.77 20.57 29.13
N THR A 212 20.83 21.27 28.49
CA THR A 212 20.69 22.73 28.50
C THR A 212 19.85 23.31 29.64
N LEU A 213 19.15 22.49 30.45
CA LEU A 213 18.36 22.97 31.59
C LEU A 213 18.61 22.09 32.83
N PRO A 214 19.63 22.42 33.66
CA PRO A 214 20.08 21.62 34.80
C PRO A 214 18.97 21.28 35.82
N ASP A 215 17.90 22.08 35.88
CA ASP A 215 16.80 21.95 36.84
C ASP A 215 15.49 21.42 36.23
N SER A 216 15.49 21.06 34.94
CA SER A 216 14.28 20.50 34.32
C SER A 216 14.12 19.01 34.66
N ALA A 217 12.93 18.62 35.12
CA ALA A 217 12.63 17.22 35.38
C ALA A 217 12.81 16.40 34.08
N PRO A 218 13.44 15.21 34.13
CA PRO A 218 13.60 14.36 32.97
C PRO A 218 12.25 14.08 32.31
N ILE A 219 12.17 14.27 31.00
CA ILE A 219 10.96 13.97 30.23
C ILE A 219 11.13 12.57 29.63
N THR A 220 10.21 11.67 29.95
CA THR A 220 10.16 10.35 29.31
C THR A 220 9.34 10.44 28.02
N ILE A 221 9.97 10.09 26.91
CA ILE A 221 9.38 10.08 25.58
C ILE A 221 9.19 8.62 25.16
N SER A 222 7.95 8.24 24.85
CA SER A 222 7.63 6.94 24.24
C SER A 222 7.99 6.96 22.76
N ALA A 223 8.80 6.04 22.25
CA ALA A 223 9.16 5.94 20.83
C ALA A 223 9.03 4.49 20.33
N SER A 224 8.84 4.28 19.03
CA SER A 224 8.80 2.95 18.42
C SER A 224 9.64 2.90 17.15
N GLU A 225 9.96 1.70 16.68
CA GLU A 225 10.57 1.46 15.37
C GLU A 225 9.66 0.57 14.49
N GLY A 226 9.76 0.72 13.17
CA GLY A 226 9.00 -0.08 12.20
C GLY A 226 9.52 -1.51 12.00
N THR A 227 10.63 -1.89 12.64
CA THR A 227 11.31 -3.17 12.35
C THR A 227 10.47 -4.40 12.65
N SER A 228 9.69 -4.40 13.74
CA SER A 228 8.74 -5.50 14.00
C SER A 228 7.70 -5.67 12.90
N LEU A 229 7.19 -4.57 12.32
CA LEU A 229 6.23 -4.66 11.21
C LEU A 229 6.87 -5.34 10.01
N TYR A 230 8.10 -4.95 9.66
CA TYR A 230 8.84 -5.57 8.57
C TYR A 230 9.14 -7.06 8.81
N LEU A 231 9.52 -7.42 10.04
CA LEU A 231 9.76 -8.82 10.40
C LEU A 231 8.47 -9.65 10.36
N ARG A 232 7.33 -9.09 10.79
CA ARG A 232 6.01 -9.73 10.61
C ARG A 232 5.71 -9.95 9.13
N ALA A 233 6.00 -8.96 8.29
CA ALA A 233 5.80 -9.09 6.86
C ALA A 233 6.58 -10.29 6.29
N HIS A 234 7.88 -10.38 6.59
CA HIS A 234 8.73 -11.50 6.18
C HIS A 234 8.29 -12.83 6.77
N TRP A 235 7.83 -12.86 8.01
CA TRP A 235 7.28 -14.06 8.62
C TRP A 235 6.04 -14.56 7.86
N HIS A 236 5.12 -13.66 7.50
CA HIS A 236 3.94 -14.01 6.72
C HIS A 236 4.32 -14.46 5.29
N GLN A 237 5.29 -13.81 4.66
CA GLN A 237 5.82 -14.26 3.36
C GLN A 237 6.39 -15.69 3.43
N LYS A 238 7.19 -16.02 4.46
CA LYS A 238 7.70 -17.38 4.67
C LYS A 238 6.59 -18.39 4.95
N ALA A 239 5.56 -18.02 5.71
CA ALA A 239 4.39 -18.87 5.93
C ALA A 239 3.62 -19.14 4.63
N ALA A 240 3.45 -18.12 3.76
CA ALA A 240 2.88 -18.32 2.43
C ALA A 240 3.75 -19.26 1.59
N GLN A 241 5.07 -19.07 1.59
CA GLN A 241 6.01 -19.90 0.85
C GLN A 241 5.89 -21.40 1.18
N GLN A 242 5.66 -21.73 2.44
CA GLN A 242 5.47 -23.12 2.90
C GLN A 242 4.16 -23.76 2.40
N LEU A 243 3.16 -22.96 2.03
CA LEU A 243 1.87 -23.42 1.52
C LEU A 243 1.84 -23.61 0.01
N LEU A 244 2.74 -22.94 -0.72
CA LEU A 244 2.73 -22.91 -2.18
C LEU A 244 3.51 -24.07 -2.78
N GLY A 245 2.93 -24.71 -3.80
CA GLY A 245 3.64 -25.69 -4.61
C GLY A 245 4.73 -25.05 -5.46
N PRO A 246 5.69 -25.83 -6.01
CA PRO A 246 6.78 -25.30 -6.84
C PRO A 246 6.31 -24.44 -8.03
N GLN A 247 5.15 -24.75 -8.62
CA GLN A 247 4.58 -24.01 -9.76
C GLN A 247 3.95 -22.66 -9.38
N GLU A 248 3.71 -22.42 -8.10
CA GLU A 248 3.10 -21.20 -7.57
C GLU A 248 4.12 -20.29 -6.87
N GLN A 249 5.39 -20.71 -6.73
CA GLN A 249 6.40 -19.95 -5.98
C GLN A 249 6.63 -18.55 -6.56
N TRP A 250 6.55 -18.38 -7.88
CA TRP A 250 6.67 -17.08 -8.55
C TRP A 250 5.59 -16.07 -8.11
N LEU A 251 4.44 -16.54 -7.60
CA LEU A 251 3.36 -15.67 -7.13
C LEU A 251 3.74 -14.91 -5.86
N LEU A 252 4.69 -15.40 -5.06
CA LEU A 252 5.16 -14.71 -3.86
C LEU A 252 5.65 -13.30 -4.22
N ASP A 253 6.56 -13.23 -5.18
CA ASP A 253 7.17 -11.97 -5.60
C ASP A 253 6.17 -11.15 -6.42
N ALA A 254 5.47 -11.79 -7.37
CA ALA A 254 4.52 -11.08 -8.24
C ALA A 254 3.39 -10.41 -7.45
N TRP A 255 2.90 -11.05 -6.38
CA TRP A 255 1.86 -10.50 -5.53
C TRP A 255 2.35 -9.35 -4.63
N LEU A 256 3.57 -9.45 -4.11
CA LEU A 256 4.14 -8.48 -3.18
C LEU A 256 4.73 -7.26 -3.87
N LEU A 257 5.21 -7.39 -5.10
CA LEU A 257 5.91 -6.34 -5.84
C LEU A 257 5.17 -4.99 -5.93
N PRO A 258 3.87 -4.94 -6.26
CA PRO A 258 3.12 -3.68 -6.26
C PRO A 258 3.16 -2.93 -4.92
N TRP A 259 3.34 -3.68 -3.83
CA TRP A 259 3.38 -3.24 -2.43
C TRP A 259 4.78 -3.33 -1.82
N SER A 260 5.80 -3.46 -2.65
CA SER A 260 7.20 -3.46 -2.23
C SER A 260 7.53 -2.16 -1.50
N VAL A 261 8.41 -2.27 -0.50
CA VAL A 261 9.07 -1.12 0.10
C VAL A 261 10.48 -0.97 -0.46
N PRO A 262 11.08 0.23 -0.47
CA PRO A 262 12.39 0.47 -1.08
C PRO A 262 13.51 -0.48 -0.64
N ILE A 263 13.41 -1.00 0.58
CA ILE A 263 14.39 -1.93 1.16
C ILE A 263 14.27 -3.37 0.66
N ASP A 264 13.13 -3.73 0.06
CA ASP A 264 12.92 -5.07 -0.43
C ASP A 264 13.76 -5.35 -1.68
N SER A 265 14.29 -6.57 -1.76
CA SER A 265 14.89 -7.12 -2.97
C SER A 265 14.03 -8.29 -3.43
N PHE A 266 13.43 -8.16 -4.62
CA PHE A 266 12.70 -9.24 -5.28
C PHE A 266 13.54 -9.72 -6.46
N ALA A 267 14.28 -10.81 -6.26
CA ALA A 267 15.31 -11.27 -7.19
C ALA A 267 14.76 -12.01 -8.43
N GLN A 268 13.50 -12.44 -8.43
CA GLN A 268 12.99 -13.42 -9.40
C GLN A 268 11.72 -13.02 -10.17
N ALA A 269 11.23 -11.80 -9.97
CA ALA A 269 9.97 -11.40 -10.59
C ALA A 269 10.08 -11.22 -12.11
N GLY A 270 9.40 -12.09 -12.87
CA GLY A 270 9.21 -11.98 -14.31
C GLY A 270 10.09 -12.89 -15.18
N GLU A 271 11.11 -13.56 -14.62
CA GLU A 271 12.01 -14.42 -15.42
C GLU A 271 11.53 -15.88 -15.53
N GLU A 272 10.77 -16.38 -14.54
CA GLU A 272 10.35 -17.80 -14.45
C GLU A 272 8.82 -17.99 -14.49
N GLN A 273 8.08 -17.12 -15.19
CA GLN A 273 6.65 -17.35 -15.38
C GLN A 273 6.43 -18.59 -16.26
N PRO A 274 5.59 -19.56 -15.86
CA PRO A 274 5.18 -20.63 -16.76
C PRO A 274 4.42 -20.04 -17.95
N ALA A 275 4.72 -20.50 -19.17
CA ALA A 275 4.06 -20.04 -20.39
C ALA A 275 2.52 -20.24 -20.35
N ASP A 276 2.06 -21.26 -19.63
CA ASP A 276 0.66 -21.66 -19.51
C ASP A 276 0.18 -21.73 -18.05
N PHE A 277 0.49 -20.71 -17.24
CA PHE A 277 -0.01 -20.71 -15.86
C PHE A 277 -1.52 -20.44 -15.80
N THR A 278 -2.22 -21.16 -14.94
CA THR A 278 -3.60 -20.85 -14.57
C THR A 278 -3.63 -20.54 -13.07
N LEU A 279 -4.39 -19.51 -12.68
CA LEU A 279 -4.64 -19.22 -11.27
C LEU A 279 -6.06 -19.64 -10.92
N SER A 280 -6.18 -20.32 -9.79
CA SER A 280 -7.49 -20.60 -9.20
C SER A 280 -8.19 -19.31 -8.79
N ASP A 281 -9.52 -19.37 -8.68
CA ASP A 281 -10.31 -18.24 -8.20
C ASP A 281 -9.95 -17.86 -6.75
N ASP A 282 -9.33 -18.75 -5.97
CA ASP A 282 -8.81 -18.41 -4.63
C ASP A 282 -7.81 -17.24 -4.66
N TRP A 283 -7.07 -17.06 -5.75
CA TRP A 283 -6.16 -15.94 -5.92
C TRP A 283 -6.84 -14.63 -6.34
N LEU A 284 -7.97 -14.74 -7.05
CA LEU A 284 -8.60 -13.60 -7.73
C LEU A 284 -9.82 -13.07 -6.97
N PHE A 285 -10.60 -13.95 -6.34
CA PHE A 285 -11.88 -13.63 -5.72
C PHE A 285 -11.75 -12.50 -4.68
N LEU A 286 -12.58 -11.46 -4.77
CA LEU A 286 -12.51 -10.26 -3.91
C LEU A 286 -11.14 -9.54 -3.93
N GLY A 287 -10.30 -9.83 -4.93
CA GLY A 287 -9.01 -9.19 -5.16
C GLY A 287 -9.09 -8.12 -6.25
N TYR A 288 -7.99 -7.39 -6.43
CA TYR A 288 -7.86 -6.34 -7.44
C TYR A 288 -7.30 -6.85 -8.78
N HIS A 289 -6.87 -8.11 -8.86
CA HIS A 289 -6.56 -8.77 -10.12
C HIS A 289 -7.86 -9.38 -10.65
N LEU A 290 -8.30 -8.98 -11.84
CA LEU A 290 -9.57 -9.43 -12.42
C LEU A 290 -9.39 -10.74 -13.20
N VAL A 291 -8.24 -10.90 -13.85
CA VAL A 291 -7.81 -12.11 -14.57
C VAL A 291 -6.37 -12.48 -14.19
N PRO A 292 -5.93 -13.74 -14.41
CA PRO A 292 -4.56 -14.15 -14.06
C PRO A 292 -3.45 -13.29 -14.66
N ALA A 293 -3.62 -12.84 -15.90
CA ALA A 293 -2.63 -12.00 -16.59
C ALA A 293 -2.44 -10.61 -15.94
N ASP A 294 -3.42 -10.14 -15.16
CA ASP A 294 -3.29 -8.87 -14.43
C ASP A 294 -2.19 -8.93 -13.38
N VAL A 295 -1.97 -10.10 -12.76
CA VAL A 295 -0.92 -10.30 -11.74
C VAL A 295 0.45 -10.02 -12.35
N VAL A 296 0.72 -10.60 -13.53
CA VAL A 296 2.00 -10.44 -14.23
C VAL A 296 2.15 -9.01 -14.74
N PHE A 297 1.09 -8.47 -15.37
CA PHE A 297 1.09 -7.10 -15.88
C PHE A 297 1.47 -6.09 -14.79
N LEU A 298 0.86 -6.20 -13.60
CA LEU A 298 1.13 -5.29 -12.49
C LEU A 298 2.46 -5.58 -11.78
N ALA A 299 2.86 -6.84 -11.65
CA ALA A 299 4.15 -7.21 -11.08
C ALA A 299 5.31 -6.63 -11.91
N GLU A 300 5.31 -6.88 -13.22
CA GLU A 300 6.35 -6.35 -14.12
C GLU A 300 6.33 -4.82 -14.14
N LEU A 301 5.15 -4.19 -14.12
CA LEU A 301 5.03 -2.73 -13.99
C LEU A 301 5.67 -2.24 -12.68
N ALA A 302 5.45 -2.93 -11.56
CA ALA A 302 5.98 -2.54 -10.26
C ALA A 302 7.52 -2.66 -10.17
N THR A 303 8.16 -3.55 -10.96
CA THR A 303 9.64 -3.59 -11.06
C THR A 303 10.23 -2.28 -11.59
N TRP A 304 9.42 -1.45 -12.24
CA TRP A 304 9.83 -0.18 -12.81
C TRP A 304 9.81 0.98 -11.83
N LYS A 305 9.34 0.75 -10.59
CA LYS A 305 9.46 1.70 -9.50
C LYS A 305 10.94 1.97 -9.27
N GLU A 306 11.48 2.97 -9.98
CA GLU A 306 12.80 3.50 -9.70
C GLU A 306 12.71 4.26 -8.38
N TRP A 307 13.08 3.59 -7.29
CA TRP A 307 13.39 4.23 -6.02
C TRP A 307 14.70 5.04 -6.14
N LYS A 308 14.83 5.90 -7.15
CA LYS A 308 16.06 6.66 -7.36
C LYS A 308 16.11 7.86 -6.42
N LYS A 309 17.10 7.80 -5.52
CA LYS A 309 17.82 8.87 -4.83
C LYS A 309 17.72 10.22 -5.55
N THR A 310 16.92 11.16 -5.06
CA THR A 310 17.28 12.59 -5.08
C THR A 310 16.47 13.29 -4.01
N GLU A 311 17.16 13.80 -2.99
CA GLU A 311 16.59 14.67 -1.95
C GLU A 311 16.17 16.04 -2.52
N GLU A 312 16.51 16.31 -3.77
CA GLU A 312 15.94 17.38 -4.55
C GLU A 312 14.85 16.79 -5.43
N TRP A 313 13.61 17.25 -5.23
CA TRP A 313 12.60 17.25 -6.29
C TRP A 313 13.07 18.23 -7.39
N THR A 314 14.24 17.99 -7.97
CA THR A 314 14.68 18.66 -9.18
C THR A 314 13.85 18.10 -10.31
N ASP A 315 13.37 19.00 -11.14
CA ASP A 315 12.67 18.78 -12.38
C ASP A 315 13.43 17.92 -13.42
N ASP A 316 14.50 17.22 -13.04
CA ASP A 316 15.42 16.53 -13.95
C ASP A 316 15.40 14.99 -13.85
N VAL A 317 14.65 14.38 -12.92
CA VAL A 317 14.41 12.90 -12.93
C VAL A 317 13.29 12.54 -13.93
N ARG A 318 13.29 13.26 -15.04
CA ARG A 318 12.11 13.55 -15.84
C ARG A 318 12.17 12.71 -17.12
N GLY A 319 11.36 11.65 -17.16
CA GLY A 319 10.97 10.96 -18.40
C GLY A 319 11.25 9.46 -18.40
N TYR A 320 10.27 8.66 -17.94
CA TYR A 320 10.26 7.24 -18.27
C TYR A 320 10.06 7.07 -19.78
N ASN A 321 10.69 6.07 -20.38
CA ASN A 321 10.64 5.84 -21.82
C ASN A 321 9.19 5.53 -22.24
N GLU A 322 8.50 6.49 -22.87
CA GLU A 322 7.15 6.34 -23.46
C GLU A 322 7.02 5.00 -24.20
N SER A 323 8.06 4.61 -24.94
CA SER A 323 8.08 3.36 -25.71
C SER A 323 7.98 2.12 -24.82
N LYS A 324 8.52 2.15 -23.60
CA LYS A 324 8.52 1.02 -22.65
C LYS A 324 7.13 0.80 -22.05
N LEU A 325 6.47 1.84 -21.54
CA LEU A 325 5.11 1.71 -21.01
C LEU A 325 4.13 1.31 -22.11
N LYS A 326 4.22 1.98 -23.27
CA LYS A 326 3.37 1.64 -24.42
C LYS A 326 3.56 0.20 -24.87
N ALA A 327 4.81 -0.26 -25.04
CA ALA A 327 5.09 -1.64 -25.42
C ALA A 327 4.59 -2.66 -24.38
N HIS A 328 4.63 -2.31 -23.09
CA HIS A 328 4.10 -3.17 -22.03
C HIS A 328 2.59 -3.28 -22.06
N ILE A 329 1.86 -2.17 -22.19
CA ILE A 329 0.41 -2.16 -22.38
C ILE A 329 0.04 -2.96 -23.63
N GLU A 330 0.70 -2.71 -24.75
CA GLU A 330 0.46 -3.43 -26.02
C GLU A 330 0.72 -4.94 -25.90
N ARG A 331 1.74 -5.35 -25.13
CA ARG A 331 2.01 -6.78 -24.88
C ARG A 331 0.88 -7.45 -24.10
N PHE A 332 0.25 -6.76 -23.16
CA PHE A 332 -0.74 -7.34 -22.26
C PHE A 332 -2.20 -7.07 -22.64
N LYS A 333 -2.51 -6.09 -23.50
CA LYS A 333 -3.90 -5.68 -23.75
C LYS A 333 -4.82 -6.78 -24.31
N SER A 334 -4.26 -7.86 -24.89
CA SER A 334 -5.08 -9.00 -25.33
C SER A 334 -5.36 -10.04 -24.23
N THR A 335 -4.64 -9.99 -23.10
CA THR A 335 -4.69 -11.02 -22.05
C THR A 335 -5.00 -10.47 -20.66
N SER A 336 -4.58 -9.25 -20.34
CA SER A 336 -4.89 -8.53 -19.10
C SER A 336 -6.05 -7.58 -19.34
N LEU A 337 -7.11 -7.72 -18.54
CA LEU A 337 -8.26 -6.84 -18.60
C LEU A 337 -7.89 -5.43 -18.15
N LEU A 338 -7.00 -5.31 -17.16
CA LEU A 338 -6.53 -4.01 -16.67
C LEU A 338 -5.66 -3.29 -17.70
N ALA A 339 -4.72 -3.97 -18.36
CA ALA A 339 -3.91 -3.35 -19.41
C ALA A 339 -4.79 -2.84 -20.57
N ALA A 340 -5.77 -3.64 -20.99
CA ALA A 340 -6.70 -3.30 -22.06
C ALA A 340 -7.60 -2.11 -21.68
N ALA A 341 -8.16 -2.11 -20.47
CA ALA A 341 -9.02 -1.03 -19.99
C ALA A 341 -8.25 0.27 -19.70
N LEU A 342 -6.96 0.19 -19.36
CA LEU A 342 -6.11 1.36 -19.12
C LEU A 342 -5.63 2.06 -20.39
N ALA A 343 -5.48 1.32 -21.50
CA ALA A 343 -4.85 1.83 -22.71
C ALA A 343 -5.43 3.17 -23.20
N PRO A 344 -6.77 3.38 -23.22
CA PRO A 344 -7.34 4.65 -23.68
C PRO A 344 -7.08 5.84 -22.75
N ALA A 345 -6.71 5.60 -21.48
CA ALA A 345 -6.36 6.66 -20.53
C ALA A 345 -4.92 7.18 -20.70
N LEU A 346 -4.13 6.61 -21.62
CA LEU A 346 -2.75 7.00 -21.87
C LEU A 346 -2.66 7.94 -23.07
N GLU A 347 -2.34 9.20 -22.80
CA GLU A 347 -2.22 10.24 -23.82
C GLU A 347 -0.78 10.74 -23.97
N VAL A 348 -0.35 10.95 -25.21
CA VAL A 348 0.90 11.67 -25.48
C VAL A 348 0.64 13.16 -25.32
N ARG A 349 1.23 13.79 -24.31
CA ARG A 349 1.14 15.22 -24.05
C ARG A 349 2.50 15.89 -24.20
N ASN A 350 2.50 17.10 -24.72
CA ASN A 350 3.69 17.96 -24.67
C ASN A 350 3.78 18.56 -23.26
N ILE A 351 4.88 18.27 -22.56
CA ILE A 351 5.19 18.88 -21.28
C ILE A 351 6.31 19.88 -21.51
N SER A 352 6.11 21.12 -21.07
CA SER A 352 7.18 22.11 -21.02
C SER A 352 8.11 21.76 -19.86
N THR A 353 9.36 21.42 -20.18
CA THR A 353 10.41 21.20 -19.18
C THR A 353 11.39 22.37 -19.21
N GLY A 354 11.57 23.04 -18.07
CA GLY A 354 12.40 24.25 -17.95
C GLY A 354 11.87 25.18 -16.85
N SER A 355 12.77 25.74 -16.04
CA SER A 355 12.43 26.67 -14.95
C SER A 355 12.29 28.13 -15.43
N SER A 356 12.69 28.41 -16.68
CA SER A 356 12.59 29.71 -17.34
C SER A 356 12.03 29.59 -18.76
N GLU A 357 11.39 30.66 -19.25
CA GLU A 357 10.80 30.71 -20.61
C GLU A 357 11.85 30.45 -21.72
N ASP A 358 13.12 30.81 -21.48
CA ASP A 358 14.21 30.64 -22.44
C ASP A 358 14.77 29.19 -22.49
N GLU A 359 14.44 28.35 -21.51
CA GLU A 359 14.90 26.95 -21.41
C GLU A 359 13.79 25.91 -21.64
N ALA A 360 12.56 26.36 -21.93
CA ALA A 360 11.42 25.48 -22.15
C ALA A 360 11.66 24.54 -23.34
N LYS A 361 12.00 23.28 -23.04
CA LYS A 361 12.01 22.19 -24.01
C LYS A 361 10.64 21.52 -23.97
N GLU A 362 9.98 21.45 -25.12
CA GLU A 362 8.79 20.62 -25.26
C GLU A 362 9.22 19.15 -25.33
N GLU A 363 8.83 18.38 -24.33
CA GLU A 363 9.04 16.94 -24.30
C GLU A 363 7.70 16.23 -24.44
N LYS A 364 7.60 15.29 -25.39
CA LYS A 364 6.45 14.42 -25.50
C LYS A 364 6.54 13.31 -24.48
N ARG A 365 5.49 13.13 -23.69
CA ARG A 365 5.37 12.02 -22.75
C ARG A 365 4.03 11.36 -22.82
N LEU A 366 4.05 10.03 -22.70
CA LEU A 366 2.84 9.25 -22.45
C LEU A 366 2.45 9.39 -20.99
N LEU A 367 1.32 10.03 -20.73
CA LEU A 367 0.80 10.29 -19.40
C LEU A 367 -0.55 9.60 -19.22
N LEU A 368 -0.79 9.09 -18.02
CA LEU A 368 -2.11 8.68 -17.59
C LEU A 368 -2.97 9.91 -17.30
N VAL A 369 -4.20 9.93 -17.82
CA VAL A 369 -5.15 11.02 -17.60
C VAL A 369 -6.22 10.58 -16.59
N PRO A 370 -6.23 11.11 -15.35
CA PRO A 370 -7.15 10.67 -14.31
C PRO A 370 -8.63 10.75 -14.69
N ASP A 371 -9.06 11.81 -15.37
CA ASP A 371 -10.47 12.00 -15.72
C ASP A 371 -10.96 10.90 -16.66
N ILE A 372 -10.17 10.60 -17.71
CA ILE A 372 -10.45 9.50 -18.64
C ILE A 372 -10.44 8.15 -17.90
N LEU A 373 -9.50 7.95 -16.97
CA LEU A 373 -9.44 6.74 -16.17
C LEU A 373 -10.70 6.55 -15.31
N LEU A 374 -11.23 7.61 -14.69
CA LEU A 374 -12.43 7.56 -13.86
C LEU A 374 -13.65 7.15 -14.70
N GLU A 375 -13.80 7.73 -15.90
CA GLU A 375 -14.86 7.34 -16.85
C GLU A 375 -14.73 5.88 -17.29
N LEU A 376 -13.52 5.43 -17.64
CA LEU A 376 -13.25 4.04 -18.02
C LEU A 376 -13.51 3.06 -16.87
N ALA A 377 -13.21 3.44 -15.62
CA ALA A 377 -13.45 2.59 -14.45
C ALA A 377 -14.94 2.43 -14.17
N SER A 378 -15.70 3.52 -14.29
CA SER A 378 -17.17 3.49 -14.21
C SER A 378 -17.75 2.59 -15.31
N LYS A 379 -17.27 2.77 -16.56
CA LYS A 379 -17.69 1.96 -17.72
C LYS A 379 -17.38 0.47 -17.53
N LEU A 380 -16.21 0.12 -17.00
CA LEU A 380 -15.83 -1.27 -16.74
C LEU A 380 -16.76 -1.92 -15.70
N LYS A 381 -17.17 -1.19 -14.66
CA LYS A 381 -18.19 -1.66 -13.71
C LYS A 381 -19.53 -1.88 -14.36
N GLU A 382 -20.00 -0.95 -15.18
CA GLU A 382 -21.27 -1.10 -15.91
C GLU A 382 -21.24 -2.32 -16.85
N ASP A 383 -20.14 -2.51 -17.59
CA ASP A 383 -19.96 -3.65 -18.49
C ASP A 383 -19.88 -4.97 -17.74
N SER A 384 -19.11 -5.03 -16.64
CA SER A 384 -19.08 -6.20 -15.75
C SER A 384 -20.48 -6.55 -15.26
N PHE A 385 -21.24 -5.56 -14.79
CA PHE A 385 -22.60 -5.75 -14.30
C PHE A 385 -23.56 -6.23 -15.39
N ALA A 386 -23.53 -5.61 -16.57
CA ALA A 386 -24.32 -6.04 -17.72
C ALA A 386 -23.98 -7.47 -18.15
N GLN A 387 -22.69 -7.82 -18.15
CA GLN A 387 -22.24 -9.16 -18.51
C GLN A 387 -22.64 -10.21 -17.48
N MET A 388 -22.62 -9.90 -16.18
CA MET A 388 -23.12 -10.78 -15.11
C MET A 388 -24.61 -11.05 -15.28
N LYS A 389 -25.42 -10.02 -15.62
CA LYS A 389 -26.84 -10.18 -15.91
C LYS A 389 -27.11 -11.07 -17.11
N GLU A 390 -26.31 -10.97 -18.17
CA GLU A 390 -26.45 -11.81 -19.36
C GLU A 390 -26.12 -13.28 -19.06
N GLN A 391 -25.18 -13.54 -18.14
CA GLN A 391 -24.74 -14.90 -17.81
C GLN A 391 -25.56 -15.58 -16.72
N SER A 392 -26.27 -14.82 -15.89
CA SER A 392 -27.09 -15.33 -14.81
C SER A 392 -28.56 -15.46 -15.21
N THR A 393 -29.24 -16.44 -14.64
CA THR A 393 -30.70 -16.58 -14.80
C THR A 393 -31.48 -15.53 -13.99
N GLN A 394 -30.87 -14.96 -12.94
CA GLN A 394 -31.47 -13.98 -12.06
C GLN A 394 -30.45 -12.90 -11.67
N VAL A 395 -30.94 -11.67 -11.51
CA VAL A 395 -30.11 -10.55 -11.03
C VAL A 395 -29.99 -10.64 -9.52
N GLU A 396 -28.77 -10.86 -9.04
CA GLU A 396 -28.48 -10.94 -7.61
C GLU A 396 -27.88 -9.62 -7.07
N PRO A 397 -28.17 -9.23 -5.82
CA PRO A 397 -27.60 -8.02 -5.22
C PRO A 397 -26.06 -8.01 -5.21
N ILE A 398 -25.42 -9.17 -5.12
CA ILE A 398 -23.96 -9.29 -5.09
C ILE A 398 -23.28 -8.85 -6.39
N PHE A 399 -24.00 -8.81 -7.51
CA PHE A 399 -23.47 -8.31 -8.78
C PHE A 399 -23.07 -6.84 -8.68
N GLN A 400 -23.77 -6.05 -7.86
CA GLN A 400 -23.38 -4.66 -7.60
C GLN A 400 -22.01 -4.60 -6.93
N THR A 401 -21.79 -5.40 -5.89
CA THR A 401 -20.51 -5.49 -5.19
C THR A 401 -19.40 -5.99 -6.11
N PHE A 402 -19.66 -7.05 -6.88
CA PHE A 402 -18.67 -7.65 -7.79
C PHE A 402 -18.26 -6.69 -8.91
N SER A 403 -19.19 -5.92 -9.47
CA SER A 403 -18.86 -4.92 -10.48
C SER A 403 -18.07 -3.75 -9.90
N SER A 404 -18.31 -3.33 -8.66
CA SER A 404 -17.47 -2.34 -7.97
C SER A 404 -16.01 -2.79 -7.84
N PHE A 405 -15.73 -4.09 -7.68
CA PHE A 405 -14.34 -4.58 -7.73
C PHE A 405 -13.67 -4.31 -9.07
N SER A 406 -14.40 -4.33 -10.20
CA SER A 406 -13.83 -4.01 -11.50
C SER A 406 -13.42 -2.54 -11.61
N GLU A 407 -14.28 -1.63 -11.15
CA GLU A 407 -13.97 -0.18 -11.08
C GLU A 407 -12.74 0.07 -10.20
N ILE A 408 -12.74 -0.45 -8.97
CA ILE A 408 -11.63 -0.25 -8.02
C ILE A 408 -10.33 -0.87 -8.53
N ALA A 409 -10.38 -2.05 -9.16
CA ALA A 409 -9.21 -2.70 -9.75
C ALA A 409 -8.57 -1.84 -10.84
N LEU A 410 -9.38 -1.25 -11.73
CA LEU A 410 -8.87 -0.38 -12.79
C LEU A 410 -8.23 0.89 -12.22
N LEU A 411 -8.87 1.52 -11.24
CA LEU A 411 -8.32 2.69 -10.57
C LEU A 411 -6.99 2.38 -9.88
N ARG A 412 -6.85 1.23 -9.21
CA ARG A 412 -5.58 0.82 -8.59
C ARG A 412 -4.48 0.57 -9.61
N ALA A 413 -4.82 -0.06 -10.74
CA ALA A 413 -3.87 -0.26 -11.82
C ALA A 413 -3.41 1.09 -12.40
N GLY A 414 -4.34 2.03 -12.61
CA GLY A 414 -4.03 3.39 -13.05
C GLY A 414 -3.17 4.14 -12.03
N MET A 415 -3.46 4.03 -10.74
CA MET A 415 -2.61 4.58 -9.67
C MET A 415 -1.16 4.06 -9.76
N LEU A 416 -0.96 2.76 -9.97
CA LEU A 416 0.39 2.19 -10.15
C LEU A 416 1.06 2.71 -11.42
N VAL A 417 0.33 2.83 -12.54
CA VAL A 417 0.85 3.43 -13.78
C VAL A 417 1.28 4.89 -13.55
N ALA A 418 0.46 5.67 -12.85
CA ALA A 418 0.79 7.05 -12.49
C ALA A 418 2.04 7.13 -11.61
N GLU A 419 2.17 6.24 -10.60
CA GLU A 419 3.38 6.16 -9.76
C GLU A 419 4.64 5.87 -10.57
N VAL A 420 4.64 4.86 -11.44
CA VAL A 420 5.83 4.52 -12.24
C VAL A 420 6.16 5.57 -13.30
N ASN A 421 5.17 6.34 -13.76
CA ASN A 421 5.36 7.49 -14.65
C ASN A 421 5.79 8.77 -13.91
N GLY A 422 5.94 8.72 -12.58
CA GLY A 422 6.28 9.90 -11.77
C GLY A 422 5.13 10.92 -11.66
N GLN A 423 3.91 10.55 -12.03
CA GLN A 423 2.70 11.37 -11.92
C GLN A 423 2.14 11.33 -10.49
N TYR A 424 2.95 11.73 -9.51
CA TYR A 424 2.64 11.62 -8.08
C TYR A 424 1.31 12.28 -7.67
N ARG A 425 1.03 13.46 -8.23
CA ARG A 425 -0.24 14.18 -8.00
C ARG A 425 -1.43 13.37 -8.51
N ASP A 426 -1.33 12.86 -9.73
CA ASP A 426 -2.39 12.11 -10.40
C ASP A 426 -2.67 10.79 -9.67
N ALA A 427 -1.61 10.09 -9.24
CA ALA A 427 -1.74 8.93 -8.35
C ALA A 427 -2.49 9.28 -7.06
N GLY A 428 -2.21 10.45 -6.47
CA GLY A 428 -2.93 10.96 -5.30
C GLY A 428 -4.42 11.20 -5.55
N ILE A 429 -4.77 11.82 -6.69
CA ILE A 429 -6.17 12.03 -7.10
C ILE A 429 -6.89 10.69 -7.24
N ILE A 430 -6.26 9.72 -7.87
CA ILE A 430 -6.84 8.39 -8.06
C ILE A 430 -7.05 7.68 -6.71
N ARG A 431 -6.09 7.78 -5.78
CA ARG A 431 -6.21 7.23 -4.42
C ARG A 431 -7.40 7.80 -3.65
N LEU A 432 -7.62 9.11 -3.75
CA LEU A 432 -8.77 9.78 -3.12
C LEU A 432 -10.09 9.25 -3.70
N ASN A 433 -10.19 9.16 -5.03
CA ASN A 433 -11.38 8.62 -5.69
C ASN A 433 -11.66 7.17 -5.27
N ILE A 434 -10.62 6.31 -5.19
CA ILE A 434 -10.79 4.94 -4.68
C ILE A 434 -11.34 4.97 -3.25
N ASN A 435 -10.77 5.80 -2.36
CA ASN A 435 -11.20 5.91 -0.97
C ASN A 435 -12.66 6.37 -0.83
N ASP A 436 -13.15 7.21 -1.75
CA ASP A 436 -14.51 7.75 -1.72
C ASP A 436 -15.56 6.73 -2.18
N ILE A 437 -15.18 5.76 -3.03
CA ILE A 437 -16.11 4.75 -3.57
C ILE A 437 -16.03 3.39 -2.87
N VAL A 438 -14.95 3.10 -2.11
CA VAL A 438 -14.82 1.81 -1.42
C VAL A 438 -15.78 1.72 -0.23
N ASP A 439 -16.54 0.64 -0.21
CA ASP A 439 -17.48 0.33 0.86
C ASP A 439 -17.50 -1.17 1.19
N GLY A 440 -17.97 -1.49 2.40
CA GLY A 440 -18.18 -2.87 2.88
C GLY A 440 -17.08 -3.85 2.47
N PRO A 441 -17.35 -4.84 1.57
CA PRO A 441 -16.38 -5.87 1.17
C PRO A 441 -15.27 -5.37 0.25
N THR A 442 -15.49 -4.26 -0.46
CA THR A 442 -14.48 -3.64 -1.32
C THR A 442 -13.47 -2.80 -0.52
N LYS A 443 -13.79 -2.50 0.75
CA LYS A 443 -12.88 -1.89 1.70
C LYS A 443 -11.68 -2.81 1.93
N ASP A 444 -10.49 -2.36 1.55
CA ASP A 444 -9.28 -3.16 1.60
C ASP A 444 -8.26 -2.55 2.58
N PRO A 445 -7.97 -3.24 3.70
CA PRO A 445 -6.98 -2.77 4.68
C PRO A 445 -5.62 -2.49 4.05
N LEU A 446 -5.16 -3.32 3.11
CA LEU A 446 -3.85 -3.14 2.47
C LEU A 446 -3.80 -1.81 1.70
N PHE A 447 -4.82 -1.55 0.89
CA PHE A 447 -4.90 -0.28 0.14
C PHE A 447 -4.96 0.93 1.08
N HIS A 448 -5.79 0.90 2.13
CA HIS A 448 -5.88 2.02 3.08
C HIS A 448 -4.57 2.27 3.83
N ILE A 449 -3.88 1.23 4.29
CA ILE A 449 -2.57 1.41 4.92
C ILE A 449 -1.54 1.94 3.91
N SER A 450 -1.57 1.50 2.65
CA SER A 450 -0.72 2.08 1.59
C SER A 450 -1.01 3.57 1.35
N MET A 451 -2.29 3.96 1.40
CA MET A 451 -2.73 5.34 1.27
C MET A 451 -2.30 6.16 2.49
N GLY A 452 -2.37 5.59 3.70
CA GLY A 452 -1.84 6.20 4.91
C GLY A 452 -0.32 6.42 4.83
N ALA A 453 0.43 5.47 4.28
CA ALA A 453 1.86 5.64 4.03
C ALA A 453 2.14 6.82 3.07
N TRP A 454 1.38 6.92 1.98
CA TRP A 454 1.46 8.03 1.03
C TRP A 454 1.10 9.37 1.68
N ASP A 455 0.01 9.43 2.44
CA ASP A 455 -0.45 10.63 3.15
C ASP A 455 0.64 11.15 4.10
N VAL A 456 1.22 10.26 4.89
CA VAL A 456 2.25 10.58 5.89
C VAL A 456 3.54 11.01 5.21
N GLY A 457 3.92 10.38 4.09
CA GLY A 457 4.99 10.87 3.22
C GLY A 457 4.79 12.34 2.81
N ASN A 458 3.53 12.73 2.58
CA ASN A 458 3.11 14.10 2.24
C ASN A 458 2.72 14.97 3.46
N LYS A 459 3.05 14.54 4.68
CA LYS A 459 2.75 15.24 5.95
C LYS A 459 1.26 15.39 6.28
N TYR A 460 0.40 14.53 5.73
CA TYR A 460 -1.00 14.43 6.14
C TYR A 460 -1.15 13.25 7.10
N THR A 461 -1.43 13.51 8.38
CA THR A 461 -1.46 12.42 9.39
C THR A 461 -2.86 11.95 9.77
N MET A 462 -3.88 12.80 9.67
CA MET A 462 -5.20 12.51 10.25
C MET A 462 -5.83 11.25 9.66
N ARG A 463 -5.91 11.17 8.33
CA ARG A 463 -6.48 10.01 7.64
C ARG A 463 -5.67 8.73 7.88
N ALA A 464 -4.35 8.83 7.96
CA ALA A 464 -3.51 7.69 8.31
C ALA A 464 -3.78 7.19 9.75
N GLN A 465 -4.03 8.09 10.70
CA GLN A 465 -4.44 7.72 12.07
C GLN A 465 -5.82 7.04 12.07
N ASP A 466 -6.77 7.56 11.29
CA ASP A 466 -8.10 6.96 11.16
C ASP A 466 -8.05 5.53 10.59
N PHE A 467 -7.19 5.30 9.58
CA PHE A 467 -6.97 3.96 9.04
C PHE A 467 -6.36 3.02 10.08
N ILE A 468 -5.31 3.43 10.79
CA ILE A 468 -4.72 2.60 11.84
C ILE A 468 -5.73 2.27 12.93
N HIS A 469 -6.49 3.26 13.39
CA HIS A 469 -7.52 3.03 14.40
C HIS A 469 -8.60 2.06 13.92
N SER A 470 -9.00 2.16 12.65
CA SER A 470 -10.02 1.28 12.05
C SER A 470 -9.58 -0.18 11.95
N TYR A 471 -8.27 -0.44 11.83
CA TYR A 471 -7.74 -1.78 11.55
C TYR A 471 -6.93 -2.38 12.70
N SER A 472 -6.58 -1.61 13.72
CA SER A 472 -5.78 -2.12 14.84
C SER A 472 -6.53 -3.12 15.72
N GLU A 473 -7.85 -3.09 15.77
CA GLU A 473 -8.62 -4.13 16.46
C GLU A 473 -8.43 -5.51 15.80
N GLN A 474 -8.42 -5.54 14.46
CA GLN A 474 -8.26 -6.77 13.67
C GLN A 474 -6.78 -7.16 13.50
N SER A 475 -5.88 -6.19 13.53
CA SER A 475 -4.43 -6.38 13.40
C SER A 475 -3.69 -5.52 14.44
N PRO A 476 -3.62 -5.96 15.72
CA PRO A 476 -3.07 -5.17 16.83
C PRO A 476 -1.63 -4.69 16.62
N ALA A 477 -0.86 -5.39 15.79
CA ALA A 477 0.49 -4.99 15.43
C ALA A 477 0.56 -3.61 14.73
N LEU A 478 -0.52 -3.18 14.07
CA LEU A 478 -0.60 -1.88 13.41
C LEU A 478 -0.47 -0.69 14.39
N GLU A 479 -0.77 -0.87 15.68
CA GLU A 479 -0.57 0.17 16.70
C GLU A 479 0.90 0.66 16.77
N ILE A 480 1.86 -0.16 16.34
CA ILE A 480 3.28 0.24 16.29
C ILE A 480 3.48 1.44 15.37
N ALA A 481 2.75 1.50 14.25
CA ALA A 481 2.79 2.61 13.30
C ALA A 481 2.11 3.87 13.86
N ARG A 482 1.18 3.75 14.81
CA ARG A 482 0.48 4.89 15.42
C ARG A 482 1.40 5.80 16.23
N ILE A 483 2.34 5.23 16.97
CA ILE A 483 3.20 5.96 17.92
C ILE A 483 3.92 7.16 17.26
N PRO A 484 4.65 7.01 16.14
CA PRO A 484 5.23 8.16 15.47
C PRO A 484 4.16 9.05 14.79
N LEU A 485 3.05 8.50 14.31
CA LEU A 485 1.99 9.30 13.68
C LEU A 485 1.39 10.32 14.66
N ASP A 486 1.08 9.91 15.88
CA ASP A 486 0.55 10.78 16.92
C ASP A 486 1.53 11.91 17.25
N LYS A 487 2.83 11.60 17.31
CA LYS A 487 3.88 12.62 17.50
C LYS A 487 3.99 13.58 16.33
N LEU A 488 3.97 13.07 15.10
CA LEU A 488 4.04 13.90 13.90
C LEU A 488 2.84 14.84 13.83
N HIS A 489 1.64 14.34 14.12
CA HIS A 489 0.42 15.14 14.16
C HIS A 489 0.55 16.31 15.15
N ILE A 490 1.01 16.05 16.37
CA ILE A 490 1.25 17.09 17.39
C ILE A 490 2.30 18.10 16.91
N ARG A 491 3.39 17.62 16.28
CA ARG A 491 4.45 18.48 15.77
C ARG A 491 3.92 19.42 14.68
N LEU A 492 3.23 18.89 13.67
CA LEU A 492 2.64 19.68 12.59
C LEU A 492 1.62 20.69 13.11
N GLY A 493 0.79 20.31 14.09
CA GLY A 493 -0.15 21.23 14.74
C GLY A 493 0.53 22.38 15.50
N ARG A 494 1.74 22.16 16.05
CA ARG A 494 2.53 23.22 16.69
C ARG A 494 3.21 24.14 15.68
N GLU A 495 3.68 23.59 14.55
CA GLU A 495 4.32 24.36 13.47
C GLU A 495 3.29 25.26 12.74
N THR A 496 2.03 24.83 12.62
CA THR A 496 0.96 25.68 12.03
C THR A 496 0.45 26.75 12.99
N ALA A 497 0.53 26.53 14.30
CA ALA A 497 0.13 27.53 15.31
C ALA A 497 1.15 28.67 15.49
N THR A 498 2.41 28.47 15.07
CA THR A 498 3.47 29.49 15.20
C THR A 498 3.61 30.40 13.99
N SER A 499 2.84 30.21 12.91
CA SER A 499 2.75 31.18 11.79
C SER A 499 1.80 32.35 12.12
N GLY A 500 2.23 33.19 13.07
CA GLY A 500 1.84 34.60 13.23
C GLY A 500 0.66 34.94 14.15
N PRO A 501 0.76 35.97 15.03
CA PRO A 501 -0.41 36.78 15.35
C PRO A 501 -0.83 37.53 14.09
N ALA A 502 -2.13 37.49 13.78
CA ALA A 502 -2.70 38.39 12.78
C ALA A 502 -2.40 39.83 13.21
N HIS A 503 -1.59 40.53 12.43
CA HIS A 503 -1.40 41.98 12.48
C HIS A 503 -1.90 42.61 11.21
#